data_AF-A0A371J3R6-F1
#
_entry.id   AF-A0A371J3R6-F1
#
_cell.length_a   1.000
_cell.length_b   1.000
_cell.length_c   1.000
_cell.angle_alpha   90.00
_cell.angle_beta   90.00
_cell.angle_gamma   90.00
#
_symmetry.space_group_name_H-M   'P 1'
#
loop_
_entity.id
_entity.type
_entity.pdbx_description
1 polymer ?
#
loop_
_entity_poly.entity_id
_entity_poly.type
_entity_poly.pdbx_seq_one_letter_code
_entity_poly.pdbx_strand_id
1 'polypeptide(L)'
;MKILRNMLNNAKQKLPFGSEECGRFLKETYKDSVNEVAIINEEMYNLIEQHDEIVGQITKLESEKKIIEHTLQSELKYCETGFCKERKITWKSSTKCSIDTKRLKSDLPEIAEKYSKTTVSRTFRIHRG
;
A
#
# COMPACT_ATOMS: atom_id res chain seq x y z
N MET A 1 4.48 30.73 7.64
CA MET A 1 4.67 29.83 6.47
C MET A 1 6.11 29.76 5.93
N LYS A 2 6.89 30.85 5.85
CA LYS A 2 8.31 30.80 5.38
C LYS A 2 9.24 29.94 6.27
N ILE A 3 9.04 29.97 7.59
CA ILE A 3 9.88 29.25 8.57
C ILE A 3 9.71 27.73 8.44
N LEU A 4 8.48 27.23 8.29
CA LEU A 4 8.19 25.80 8.06
C LEU A 4 8.76 25.31 6.71
N ARG A 5 8.67 26.13 5.66
CA ARG A 5 9.27 25.84 4.35
C ARG A 5 10.79 25.72 4.42
N ASN A 6 11.43 26.58 5.21
CA ASN A 6 12.88 26.55 5.41
C ASN A 6 13.33 25.35 6.28
N MET A 7 12.53 24.98 7.28
CA MET A 7 12.74 23.78 8.11
C MET A 7 12.63 22.49 7.30
N LEU A 8 11.66 22.43 6.36
CA LEU A 8 11.50 21.29 5.45
C LEU A 8 12.59 21.19 4.39
N ASN A 9 13.07 22.32 3.87
CA ASN A 9 14.21 22.34 2.95
C ASN A 9 15.51 21.90 3.63
N ASN A 10 15.72 22.25 4.91
CA ASN A 10 16.86 21.77 5.70
C ASN A 10 16.71 20.30 6.11
N ALA A 11 15.49 19.83 6.38
CA ALA A 11 15.21 18.43 6.74
C ALA A 11 15.33 17.45 5.56
N LYS A 12 15.15 17.92 4.31
CA LYS A 12 15.42 17.10 3.12
C LYS A 12 16.85 16.53 3.08
N GLN A 13 17.81 17.20 3.73
CA GLN A 13 19.22 16.78 3.76
C GLN A 13 19.53 15.75 4.86
N LYS A 14 18.57 15.39 5.74
CA LYS A 14 18.79 14.50 6.90
C LYS A 14 17.77 13.36 7.05
N LEU A 15 16.70 13.34 6.27
CA LEU A 15 15.67 12.29 6.36
C LEU A 15 16.04 11.08 5.47
N PRO A 16 15.96 9.83 5.98
CA PRO A 16 16.19 8.63 5.19
C PRO A 16 14.99 8.34 4.29
N PHE A 17 14.81 9.12 3.21
CA PHE A 17 13.74 8.90 2.23
C PHE A 17 13.80 7.46 1.69
N GLY A 18 12.65 6.79 1.68
CA GLY A 18 12.52 5.37 1.34
C GLY A 18 12.38 4.43 2.53
N SER A 19 12.65 4.89 3.77
CA SER A 19 12.42 4.09 4.98
C SER A 19 10.95 4.09 5.43
N GLU A 20 10.54 3.04 6.16
CA GLU A 20 9.19 2.96 6.74
C GLU A 20 8.95 4.09 7.76
N GLU A 21 9.96 4.43 8.55
CA GLU A 21 9.92 5.52 9.54
C GLU A 21 9.72 6.87 8.87
N CYS A 22 10.41 7.12 7.76
CA CYS A 22 10.20 8.35 6.97
C CYS A 22 8.77 8.40 6.42
N GLY A 23 8.27 7.29 5.87
CA GLY A 23 6.89 7.19 5.39
C GLY A 23 5.86 7.45 6.49
N ARG A 24 6.07 6.90 7.70
CA ARG A 24 5.20 7.11 8.86
C ARG A 24 5.26 8.57 9.34
N PHE A 25 6.45 9.13 9.43
CA PHE A 25 6.66 10.54 9.79
C PHE A 25 5.93 11.48 8.85
N LEU A 26 6.04 11.28 7.53
CA LEU A 26 5.33 12.10 6.54
C LEU A 26 3.81 11.97 6.65
N LYS A 27 3.28 10.75 6.85
CA LYS A 27 1.84 10.52 7.02
C LYS A 27 1.27 11.18 8.26
N GLU A 28 1.96 11.12 9.40
CA GLU A 28 1.52 11.78 10.62
C GLU A 28 1.68 13.30 10.55
N THR A 29 2.82 13.79 10.03
CA THR A 29 3.10 15.23 9.91
C THR A 29 2.10 15.95 9.01
N TYR A 30 1.66 15.30 7.93
CA TYR A 30 0.74 15.87 6.94
C TYR A 30 -0.63 15.21 6.95
N LYS A 31 -1.05 14.67 8.09
CA LYS A 31 -2.30 13.92 8.24
C LYS A 31 -3.53 14.76 7.89
N ASP A 32 -3.57 15.99 8.37
CA ASP A 32 -4.62 16.95 8.06
C ASP A 32 -4.34 17.58 6.69
N SER A 33 -5.36 17.60 5.82
CA SER A 33 -5.25 18.06 4.44
C SER A 33 -6.19 19.22 4.17
N VAL A 34 -5.76 20.14 3.29
CA VAL A 34 -6.61 21.18 2.72
C VAL A 34 -7.01 20.80 1.29
N ASN A 35 -8.18 21.24 0.85
CA ASN A 35 -8.67 21.04 -0.52
C ASN A 35 -8.16 22.16 -1.43
N GLU A 36 -6.84 22.21 -1.61
CA GLU A 36 -6.15 23.18 -2.47
C GLU A 36 -5.25 22.44 -3.45
N VAL A 37 -5.08 23.02 -4.64
CA VAL A 37 -4.21 22.47 -5.69
C VAL A 37 -2.81 23.04 -5.53
N ALA A 38 -1.83 22.17 -5.36
CA ALA A 38 -0.42 22.54 -5.40
C ALA A 38 0.13 22.32 -6.81
N ILE A 39 0.76 23.35 -7.39
CA ILE A 39 1.57 23.22 -8.61
C ILE A 39 2.96 22.72 -8.20
N ILE A 40 3.32 21.52 -8.64
CA ILE A 40 4.64 20.92 -8.40
C ILE A 40 5.61 21.38 -9.50
N ASN A 41 6.88 21.62 -9.13
CA ASN A 41 7.92 22.03 -10.07
C ASN A 41 8.08 20.99 -11.20
N GLU A 42 8.08 21.45 -12.46
CA GLU A 42 8.25 20.62 -13.67
C GLU A 42 9.55 19.82 -13.66
N GLU A 43 10.63 20.30 -13.02
CA GLU A 43 11.89 19.56 -12.86
C GLU A 43 11.73 18.24 -12.11
N MET A 44 10.66 18.08 -11.31
CA MET A 44 10.34 16.86 -10.58
C MET A 44 9.65 15.81 -11.46
N TYR A 45 9.29 16.14 -12.71
CA TYR A 45 8.59 15.24 -13.62
C TYR A 45 9.41 13.97 -13.91
N ASN A 46 10.73 14.10 -14.03
CA ASN A 46 11.64 12.95 -14.18
C ASN A 46 11.50 11.91 -13.03
N LEU A 47 11.17 12.35 -11.81
CA LEU A 47 10.91 11.42 -10.70
C LEU A 47 9.60 10.64 -10.88
N ILE A 48 8.60 11.23 -11.54
CA ILE A 48 7.33 10.58 -11.87
C ILE A 48 7.57 9.54 -12.98
N GLU A 49 8.35 9.88 -14.01
CA GLU A 49 8.71 8.94 -15.07
C GLU A 49 9.50 7.74 -14.53
N GLN A 50 10.51 7.99 -13.68
CA GLN A 50 11.25 6.92 -13.00
C GLN A 50 10.35 6.06 -12.12
N HIS A 51 9.43 6.66 -11.37
CA HIS A 51 8.43 5.92 -10.58
C HIS A 51 7.60 4.99 -11.48
N ASP A 52 7.12 5.50 -12.61
CA ASP A 52 6.27 4.75 -13.54
C ASP A 52 7.01 3.60 -14.21
N GLU A 53 8.28 3.78 -14.55
CA GLU A 53 9.15 2.72 -15.06
C GLU A 53 9.32 1.60 -14.02
N ILE A 54 9.64 1.97 -12.77
CA ILE A 54 9.81 1.01 -11.66
C ILE A 54 8.52 0.23 -11.42
N VAL A 55 7.37 0.89 -11.41
CA VAL A 55 6.06 0.23 -11.26
C VAL A 55 5.81 -0.75 -12.42
N GLY A 56 6.20 -0.39 -13.64
CA GLY A 56 6.16 -1.29 -14.80
C GLY A 56 7.03 -2.54 -14.60
N GLN A 57 8.26 -2.37 -14.12
CA GLN A 57 9.17 -3.48 -13.82
C GLN A 57 8.63 -4.38 -12.70
N ILE A 58 8.10 -3.81 -11.61
CA ILE A 58 7.46 -4.55 -10.52
C ILE A 58 6.30 -5.38 -11.05
N THR A 59 5.41 -4.79 -11.85
CA THR A 59 4.25 -5.48 -12.43
C THR A 59 4.67 -6.67 -13.30
N LYS A 60 5.76 -6.52 -14.06
CA LYS A 60 6.32 -7.61 -14.87
C LYS A 60 6.86 -8.74 -13.98
N LEU A 61 7.67 -8.42 -12.97
CA LEU A 61 8.22 -9.40 -12.03
C LEU A 61 7.13 -10.13 -11.24
N GLU A 62 6.09 -9.42 -10.80
CA GLU A 62 4.93 -10.01 -10.15
C GLU A 62 4.20 -10.99 -11.07
N SER A 63 4.05 -10.64 -12.35
CA SER A 63 3.43 -11.51 -13.34
C SER A 63 4.26 -12.79 -13.58
N GLU A 64 5.58 -12.67 -13.73
CA GLU A 64 6.49 -13.80 -13.87
C GLU A 64 6.47 -14.71 -12.63
N LYS A 65 6.52 -14.14 -11.43
CA LYS A 65 6.35 -14.87 -10.17
C LYS A 65 5.03 -15.65 -10.15
N LYS A 66 3.93 -15.02 -10.57
CA LYS A 66 2.59 -15.62 -10.56
C LYS A 66 2.48 -16.80 -11.52
N ILE A 67 3.13 -16.74 -12.68
CA ILE A 67 3.21 -17.87 -13.62
C ILE A 67 3.87 -19.09 -12.94
N ILE A 68 4.96 -18.88 -12.21
CA ILE A 68 5.63 -19.94 -11.45
C ILE A 68 4.72 -20.49 -10.34
N GLU A 69 4.07 -19.61 -9.58
CA GLU A 69 3.14 -20.01 -8.51
C GLU A 69 1.98 -20.84 -9.05
N HIS A 70 1.35 -20.42 -10.15
CA HIS A 70 0.27 -21.18 -10.79
C HIS A 70 0.74 -22.53 -11.32
N THR A 71 1.96 -22.61 -11.86
CA THR A 71 2.56 -23.87 -12.32
C THR A 71 2.70 -24.84 -11.15
N LEU A 72 3.23 -24.38 -10.01
CA LEU A 72 3.36 -25.20 -8.80
C LEU A 72 1.99 -25.61 -8.24
N GLN A 73 1.01 -24.70 -8.22
CA GLN A 73 -0.35 -25.00 -7.79
C GLN A 73 -1.03 -26.05 -8.68
N SER A 74 -0.79 -25.99 -10.00
CA SER A 74 -1.26 -26.99 -10.97
C SER A 74 -0.68 -28.38 -10.69
N GLU A 75 0.57 -28.47 -10.24
CA GLU A 75 1.17 -29.73 -9.81
C GLU A 75 0.61 -30.22 -8.46
N LEU A 76 0.38 -29.30 -7.50
CA LEU A 76 -0.19 -29.63 -6.20
C LEU A 76 -1.65 -30.12 -6.31
N LYS A 77 -2.45 -29.56 -7.23
CA LYS A 77 -3.88 -29.86 -7.40
C LYS A 77 -4.65 -29.76 -6.07
N TYR A 78 -5.15 -30.89 -5.56
CA TYR A 78 -5.91 -30.98 -4.32
C TYR A 78 -5.02 -31.18 -3.08
N CYS A 79 -3.70 -31.34 -3.26
CA CYS A 79 -2.77 -31.55 -2.18
C CYS A 79 -2.38 -30.24 -1.51
N GLU A 80 -2.53 -30.15 -0.20
CA GLU A 80 -2.14 -28.97 0.56
C GLU A 80 -0.63 -28.82 0.76
N THR A 81 0.15 -29.86 0.50
CA THR A 81 1.61 -29.88 0.68
C THR A 81 2.27 -30.67 -0.45
N GLY A 82 3.33 -30.11 -1.01
CA GLY A 82 4.25 -30.77 -1.93
C GLY A 82 5.70 -30.57 -1.51
N PHE A 83 6.58 -31.48 -1.94
CA PHE A 83 8.02 -31.37 -1.73
C PHE A 83 8.74 -31.39 -3.07
N CYS A 84 9.67 -30.46 -3.25
CA CYS A 84 10.56 -30.42 -4.40
C CYS A 84 11.99 -30.24 -3.91
N LYS A 85 12.82 -31.29 -4.05
CA LYS A 85 14.15 -31.38 -3.45
C LYS A 85 14.11 -31.05 -1.95
N GLU A 86 14.85 -30.03 -1.52
CA GLU A 86 14.95 -29.58 -0.13
C GLU A 86 13.82 -28.61 0.30
N ARG A 87 12.91 -28.22 -0.62
CA ARG A 87 11.88 -27.22 -0.33
C ARG A 87 10.51 -27.85 -0.17
N LYS A 88 9.81 -27.41 0.87
CA LYS A 88 8.40 -27.66 1.11
C LYS A 88 7.56 -26.54 0.51
N ILE A 89 6.50 -26.90 -0.21
CA ILE A 89 5.49 -26.00 -0.76
C ILE A 89 4.18 -26.32 -0.07
N THR A 90 3.45 -25.30 0.40
CA THR A 90 2.14 -25.49 1.01
C THR A 90 1.10 -24.59 0.38
N TRP A 91 -0.05 -25.17 0.03
CA TRP A 91 -1.21 -24.46 -0.47
C TRP A 91 -2.45 -24.94 0.30
N LYS A 92 -2.63 -24.41 1.51
CA LYS A 92 -3.70 -24.82 2.42
C LYS A 92 -4.97 -24.02 2.19
N SER A 93 -6.10 -24.65 2.42
CA SER A 93 -7.37 -23.94 2.55
C SER A 93 -7.31 -22.98 3.75
N SER A 94 -7.77 -21.74 3.56
CA SER A 94 -7.87 -20.75 4.64
C SER A 94 -9.29 -20.23 4.71
N THR A 95 -9.93 -20.42 5.86
CA THR A 95 -11.27 -19.89 6.13
C THR A 95 -11.14 -18.71 7.07
N LYS A 96 -11.61 -17.54 6.64
CA LYS A 96 -11.71 -16.35 7.48
C LYS A 96 -13.18 -16.08 7.78
N CYS A 97 -13.54 -16.05 9.05
CA CYS A 97 -14.81 -15.49 9.50
C CYS A 97 -14.59 -14.01 9.82
N SER A 98 -15.38 -13.14 9.21
CA SER A 98 -15.40 -11.71 9.51
C SER A 98 -16.84 -11.25 9.67
N ILE A 99 -17.04 -10.25 10.52
CA ILE A 99 -18.35 -9.63 10.69
C ILE A 99 -18.74 -8.97 9.36
N ASP A 100 -19.97 -9.23 8.91
CA ASP A 100 -20.53 -8.50 7.78
C ASP A 100 -20.90 -7.08 8.22
N THR A 101 -19.92 -6.19 8.13
CA THR A 101 -20.06 -4.80 8.56
C THR A 101 -21.16 -4.06 7.80
N LYS A 102 -21.45 -4.45 6.55
CA LYS A 102 -22.52 -3.82 5.77
C LYS A 102 -23.88 -4.20 6.33
N ARG A 103 -24.08 -5.51 6.56
CA ARG A 103 -25.30 -6.02 7.18
C ARG A 103 -25.48 -5.50 8.60
N LEU A 104 -24.41 -5.45 9.40
CA LEU A 104 -24.47 -4.89 10.76
C LEU A 104 -24.93 -3.43 10.77
N LYS A 105 -24.44 -2.60 9.83
CA LYS A 105 -24.85 -1.20 9.70
C LYS A 105 -26.30 -1.03 9.25
N SER A 106 -26.81 -1.97 8.45
CA SER A 106 -28.20 -1.97 7.98
C SER A 106 -29.18 -2.46 9.05
N ASP A 107 -28.88 -3.60 9.66
CA ASP A 107 -29.78 -4.29 10.59
C ASP A 107 -29.73 -3.66 12.00
N LEU A 108 -28.56 -3.18 12.43
CA LEU A 108 -28.28 -2.69 13.78
C LEU A 108 -27.40 -1.43 13.76
N PRO A 109 -27.88 -0.30 13.20
CA PRO A 109 -27.09 0.92 13.01
C PRO A 109 -26.54 1.49 14.33
N GLU A 110 -27.34 1.48 15.40
CA GLU A 110 -26.91 1.98 16.73
C GLU A 110 -25.71 1.20 17.28
N ILE A 111 -25.73 -0.13 17.12
CA ILE A 111 -24.62 -0.99 17.56
C ILE A 111 -23.41 -0.74 16.66
N ALA A 112 -23.62 -0.66 15.35
CA ALA A 112 -22.53 -0.37 14.41
C ALA A 112 -21.84 0.96 14.74
N GLU A 113 -22.60 2.00 15.07
CA GLU A 113 -22.07 3.31 15.46
C GLU A 113 -21.32 3.24 16.79
N LYS A 114 -21.91 2.60 17.82
CA LYS A 114 -21.29 2.45 19.15
C LYS A 114 -19.90 1.82 19.12
N TYR A 115 -19.67 0.90 18.18
CA TYR A 115 -18.38 0.18 18.04
C TYR A 115 -17.55 0.67 16.86
N SER A 116 -17.96 1.74 16.17
CA SER A 116 -17.18 2.33 15.08
C SER A 116 -16.15 3.31 15.63
N LYS A 117 -14.92 3.21 15.12
CA LYS A 117 -13.86 4.21 15.34
C LYS A 117 -13.54 4.90 14.03
N THR A 118 -13.71 6.22 13.99
CA THR A 118 -13.23 7.02 12.86
C THR A 118 -11.72 7.21 12.96
N THR A 119 -11.00 6.85 11.90
CA THR A 119 -9.57 7.10 11.76
C THR A 119 -9.32 7.85 10.45
N VAL A 120 -8.74 9.03 10.55
CA VAL A 120 -8.33 9.82 9.39
C VAL A 120 -6.92 9.36 8.98
N SER A 121 -6.74 9.06 7.70
CA SER A 121 -5.43 8.74 7.13
C SER A 121 -5.33 9.36 5.73
N ARG A 122 -4.09 9.65 5.32
CA ARG A 122 -3.79 10.24 4.02
C ARG A 122 -3.11 9.22 3.13
N THR A 123 -3.63 9.05 1.91
CA THR A 123 -3.09 8.08 0.94
C THR A 123 -2.37 8.83 -0.18
N PHE A 124 -1.17 8.36 -0.52
CA PHE A 124 -0.42 8.85 -1.67
C PHE A 124 -0.74 7.99 -2.90
N ARG A 125 -1.06 8.64 -4.02
CA ARG A 125 -1.30 7.99 -5.32
C ARG A 125 -0.81 8.90 -6.44
N ILE A 126 -0.19 8.31 -7.44
CA ILE A 126 0.11 8.96 -8.72
C ILE A 126 -0.91 8.40 -9.72
N HIS A 127 -1.65 9.27 -10.38
CA HIS A 127 -2.58 8.89 -11.44
C HIS A 127 -1.91 9.19 -12.78
N ARG A 128 -2.05 8.27 -13.74
CA ARG A 128 -1.75 8.58 -15.14
C ARG A 128 -2.89 9.43 -15.69
N GLY A 129 -2.54 10.53 -16.36
CA GLY A 129 -3.48 11.37 -17.10
C GLY A 129 -4.05 10.66 -18.31
#